data_AF-A0A522BFW3-F1
#
_entry.id   AF-A0A522BFW3-F1
#
_cell.length_a   1.000
_cell.length_b   1.000
_cell.length_c   1.000
_cell.angle_alpha   90.00
_cell.angle_beta   90.00
_cell.angle_gamma   90.00
#
_symmetry.space_group_name_H-M   'P 1'
#
loop_
_entity.id
_entity.type
_entity.pdbx_description
1 polymer ?
#
loop_
_entity_poly.entity_id
_entity_poly.type
_entity_poly.pdbx_seq_one_letter_code
_entity_poly.pdbx_strand_id
1 'polypeptide(L)'
;MAQIGLNFDFEESYQPIALRFTLDTFDLWHQKENGQKVFLRSMGSGANWLYCHITLFLSLHKYFCGLGNNCKIPSILFLDQPSQVYFPSVLDIGPNFDAVAIAEKQGDSRKRKVDEDIKAVQNLYFQLVKFCNKTFEETGIEPQIIITDHADNLELEDGYEFNNFVKDRWRDYGFIKLEGNSTKT
;
A
#
# COMPACT_ATOMS: atom_id res chain seq x y z
N MET A 1 -13.88 -6.28 -2.21
CA MET A 1 -13.67 -4.96 -1.57
C MET A 1 -13.87 -5.01 -0.07
N ALA A 2 -15.09 -5.14 0.45
CA ALA A 2 -15.35 -5.11 1.91
C ALA A 2 -14.40 -6.00 2.73
N GLN A 3 -14.23 -7.28 2.35
CA GLN A 3 -13.31 -8.20 3.04
C GLN A 3 -11.83 -7.77 3.01
N ILE A 4 -11.38 -7.13 1.93
CA ILE A 4 -9.99 -6.66 1.80
C ILE A 4 -9.81 -5.39 2.63
N GLY A 5 -10.77 -4.46 2.54
CA GLY A 5 -10.71 -3.18 3.24
C GLY A 5 -10.62 -3.30 4.76
N LEU A 6 -11.22 -4.33 5.36
CA LEU A 6 -11.16 -4.60 6.79
C LEU A 6 -9.75 -4.81 7.35
N ASN A 7 -8.77 -5.08 6.50
CA ASN A 7 -7.38 -5.31 6.92
C ASN A 7 -6.52 -4.04 6.86
N PHE A 8 -7.09 -2.88 6.52
CA PHE A 8 -6.38 -1.60 6.46
C PHE A 8 -6.89 -0.62 7.52
N ASP A 9 -6.01 0.29 7.93
CA ASP A 9 -6.20 1.21 9.06
C ASP A 9 -7.04 2.45 8.69
N PHE A 10 -8.25 2.25 8.19
CA PHE A 10 -9.20 3.35 8.00
C PHE A 10 -9.49 4.04 9.35
N GLU A 11 -9.69 5.36 9.31
CA GLU A 11 -10.06 6.14 10.50
C GLU A 11 -11.27 5.53 11.22
N GLU A 12 -11.28 5.63 12.56
CA GLU A 12 -12.32 5.03 13.43
C GLU A 12 -13.75 5.36 12.97
N SER A 13 -13.98 6.56 12.43
CA SER A 13 -15.30 7.00 11.94
C SER A 13 -15.85 6.18 10.77
N TYR A 14 -15.01 5.37 10.11
CA TYR A 14 -15.36 4.50 9.01
C TYR A 14 -15.36 3.01 9.38
N GLN A 15 -15.03 2.65 10.63
CA GLN A 15 -14.98 1.27 11.08
C GLN A 15 -16.34 0.77 11.61
N PRO A 16 -16.77 -0.47 11.29
CA PRO A 16 -16.15 -1.38 10.32
C PRO A 16 -16.33 -0.88 8.88
N ILE A 17 -15.25 -0.92 8.10
CA ILE A 17 -15.29 -0.41 6.73
C ILE A 17 -16.12 -1.30 5.80
N ALA A 18 -17.13 -0.70 5.16
CA ALA A 18 -17.97 -1.35 4.15
C ALA A 18 -17.83 -0.67 2.77
N LEU A 19 -16.68 -0.85 2.12
CA LEU A 19 -16.43 -0.31 0.79
C LEU A 19 -17.25 -1.01 -0.30
N ARG A 20 -17.84 -0.20 -1.18
CA ARG A 20 -18.59 -0.61 -2.37
C ARG A 20 -18.17 0.20 -3.58
N PHE A 21 -18.25 -0.44 -4.74
CA PHE A 21 -17.88 0.13 -6.02
C PHE A 21 -18.89 -0.32 -7.07
N THR A 22 -19.18 0.54 -8.05
CA THR A 22 -20.01 0.20 -9.21
C THR A 22 -19.26 0.48 -10.50
N LEU A 23 -19.44 -0.40 -11.49
CA LEU A 23 -18.89 -0.22 -12.84
C LEU A 23 -19.72 0.74 -13.69
N ASP A 24 -20.96 1.06 -13.28
CA ASP A 24 -21.84 1.93 -14.07
C ASP A 24 -21.43 3.39 -13.98
N THR A 25 -21.06 3.84 -12.78
CA THR A 25 -20.69 5.24 -12.50
C THR A 25 -19.26 5.40 -12.03
N PHE A 26 -18.53 4.30 -11.79
CA PHE A 26 -17.20 4.30 -11.17
C PHE A 26 -17.16 4.94 -9.78
N ASP A 27 -18.30 5.01 -9.10
CA ASP A 27 -18.35 5.52 -7.73
C ASP A 27 -17.80 4.49 -6.75
N LEU A 28 -16.93 4.96 -5.86
CA LEU A 28 -16.46 4.25 -4.67
C LEU A 28 -16.98 4.95 -3.42
N TRP A 29 -17.64 4.18 -2.54
CA TRP A 29 -18.17 4.69 -1.29
C TRP A 29 -18.06 3.70 -0.14
N HIS A 30 -17.99 4.22 1.08
CA HIS A 30 -18.27 3.49 2.31
C HIS A 30 -19.79 3.53 2.60
N GLN A 31 -20.37 2.36 2.84
CA GLN A 31 -21.78 2.19 3.15
C GLN A 31 -21.98 2.08 4.67
N LYS A 32 -22.50 3.13 5.32
CA LYS A 32 -22.84 3.07 6.75
C LYS A 32 -23.99 2.12 7.02
N GLU A 33 -24.09 1.65 8.27
CA GLU A 33 -25.15 0.76 8.74
C GLU A 33 -26.56 1.32 8.51
N ASN A 34 -26.73 2.64 8.64
CA ASN A 34 -28.00 3.33 8.41
C ASN A 34 -28.35 3.53 6.91
N GLY A 35 -27.58 2.96 5.98
CA GLY A 35 -27.82 3.11 4.54
C GLY A 35 -27.20 4.37 3.91
N GLN A 36 -26.57 5.26 4.69
CA GLN A 36 -25.89 6.43 4.15
C GLN A 36 -24.62 6.06 3.37
N LYS A 37 -24.43 6.67 2.19
CA LYS A 37 -23.22 6.54 1.38
C LYS A 37 -22.25 7.68 1.68
N VAL A 38 -21.03 7.35 2.06
CA VAL A 38 -19.91 8.30 2.15
C VAL A 38 -18.97 8.04 0.98
N PHE A 39 -18.99 8.93 -0.02
CA PHE A 39 -18.15 8.79 -1.20
C PHE A 39 -16.69 9.12 -0.88
N LEU A 40 -15.76 8.56 -1.65
CA LEU A 40 -14.32 8.79 -1.52
C LEU A 40 -13.94 10.27 -1.37
N ARG A 41 -14.55 11.14 -2.20
CA ARG A 41 -14.35 12.61 -2.17
C ARG A 41 -14.70 13.27 -0.83
N SER A 42 -15.47 12.59 0.02
CA SER A 42 -15.89 13.03 1.34
C SER A 42 -15.15 12.30 2.46
N MET A 43 -14.24 11.38 2.13
CA MET A 43 -13.36 10.74 3.10
C MET A 43 -12.15 11.64 3.34
N GLY A 44 -11.90 11.99 4.60
CA GLY A 44 -10.73 12.77 4.99
C GLY A 44 -9.45 11.94 4.93
N SER A 45 -8.28 12.60 4.99
CA SER A 45 -6.94 11.99 5.02
C SER A 45 -6.46 11.30 3.74
N GLY A 46 -5.17 11.49 3.43
CA GLY A 46 -4.50 10.76 2.34
C GLY A 46 -4.46 9.25 2.58
N ALA A 47 -4.47 8.80 3.84
CA ALA A 47 -4.42 7.37 4.19
C ALA A 47 -5.70 6.65 3.77
N ASN A 48 -6.88 7.23 4.07
CA ASN A 48 -8.15 6.65 3.64
C ASN A 48 -8.26 6.60 2.11
N TRP A 49 -7.74 7.62 1.42
CA TRP A 49 -7.71 7.64 -0.05
C TRP A 49 -6.84 6.53 -0.61
N LEU A 50 -5.63 6.37 -0.07
CA LEU A 50 -4.72 5.28 -0.42
C LEU A 50 -5.41 3.93 -0.22
N TYR A 51 -5.97 3.66 0.96
CA TYR A 51 -6.61 2.37 1.27
C TYR A 51 -7.85 2.10 0.41
N CYS A 52 -8.61 3.12 0.04
CA CYS A 52 -9.71 3.00 -0.91
C CYS A 52 -9.22 2.51 -2.28
N HIS A 53 -8.17 3.13 -2.82
CA HIS A 53 -7.60 2.76 -4.10
C HIS A 53 -6.95 1.37 -4.06
N ILE A 54 -6.12 1.09 -3.05
CA ILE A 54 -5.50 -0.22 -2.87
C ILE A 54 -6.59 -1.30 -2.77
N THR A 55 -7.61 -1.10 -1.94
CA THR A 55 -8.71 -2.07 -1.82
C THR A 55 -9.44 -2.31 -3.14
N LEU A 56 -9.66 -1.26 -3.94
CA LEU A 56 -10.29 -1.37 -5.26
C LEU A 56 -9.40 -2.16 -6.22
N PHE A 57 -8.13 -1.80 -6.36
CA PHE A 57 -7.20 -2.46 -7.28
C PHE A 57 -7.00 -3.93 -6.91
N LEU A 58 -6.78 -4.24 -5.63
CA LEU A 58 -6.67 -5.63 -5.18
C LEU A 58 -7.96 -6.42 -5.45
N SER A 59 -9.14 -5.81 -5.27
CA SER A 59 -10.40 -6.49 -5.56
C SER A 59 -10.59 -6.77 -7.05
N LEU A 60 -10.20 -5.84 -7.92
CA LEU A 60 -10.23 -6.03 -9.36
C LEU A 60 -9.24 -7.11 -9.79
N HIS A 61 -8.00 -7.09 -9.28
CA HIS A 61 -7.00 -8.10 -9.57
C HIS A 61 -7.42 -9.50 -9.11
N LYS A 62 -8.02 -9.62 -7.93
CA LYS A 62 -8.58 -10.89 -7.46
C LYS A 62 -9.68 -11.41 -8.39
N TYR A 63 -10.55 -10.51 -8.87
CA TYR A 63 -11.57 -10.88 -9.85
C TYR A 63 -10.96 -11.32 -11.20
N PHE A 64 -9.94 -10.60 -11.68
CA PHE A 64 -9.24 -10.95 -12.93
C PHE A 64 -8.55 -12.31 -12.82
N CYS A 65 -7.85 -12.60 -11.72
CA CYS A 65 -7.28 -13.93 -11.47
C CYS A 65 -8.37 -15.01 -11.44
N GLY A 66 -9.51 -14.75 -10.79
CA GLY A 66 -10.63 -15.69 -10.73
C GLY A 66 -11.28 -16.00 -12.09
N LEU A 67 -11.16 -15.11 -13.08
CA LEU A 67 -11.60 -15.37 -14.45
C LEU A 67 -10.65 -16.29 -15.24
N GLY A 68 -9.41 -16.45 -14.77
CA GLY A 68 -8.40 -17.29 -15.40
C GLY A 68 -8.15 -16.94 -16.87
N ASN A 69 -8.12 -17.95 -17.74
CA ASN A 69 -7.88 -17.81 -19.17
C ASN A 69 -8.93 -16.95 -19.93
N ASN A 70 -10.07 -16.65 -19.31
CA ASN A 70 -11.08 -15.77 -19.89
C ASN A 70 -10.75 -14.28 -19.68
N CYS A 71 -9.82 -13.95 -18.78
CA CYS A 71 -9.36 -12.58 -18.59
C CYS A 71 -8.28 -12.23 -19.61
N LYS A 72 -8.40 -11.04 -20.22
CA LYS A 72 -7.34 -10.47 -21.08
C LYS A 72 -6.46 -9.46 -20.36
N ILE A 73 -6.81 -9.13 -19.11
CA ILE A 73 -6.06 -8.18 -18.29
C ILE A 73 -4.99 -8.98 -17.55
N PRO A 74 -3.70 -8.61 -17.68
CA PRO A 74 -2.63 -9.27 -16.94
C PRO A 74 -2.77 -9.00 -15.44
N SER A 75 -2.46 -10.01 -14.63
CA SER A 75 -2.49 -9.91 -13.16
C SER A 75 -1.27 -9.18 -12.59
N ILE A 76 -0.92 -8.01 -13.16
CA ILE A 76 0.20 -7.18 -12.74
C ILE A 76 -0.34 -5.84 -12.22
N LEU A 77 0.07 -5.44 -11.01
CA LEU A 77 -0.23 -4.16 -10.40
C LEU A 77 1.06 -3.41 -10.10
N PHE A 78 1.18 -2.17 -10.57
CA PHE A 78 2.31 -1.29 -10.26
C PHE A 78 1.87 -0.17 -9.32
N LEU A 79 2.61 0.05 -8.24
CA LEU A 79 2.34 1.09 -7.25
C LEU A 79 3.58 1.99 -7.10
N ASP A 80 3.38 3.29 -7.26
CA ASP A 80 4.43 4.29 -7.10
C ASP A 80 4.27 5.02 -5.76
N GLN A 81 5.25 4.82 -4.89
CA GLN A 81 5.40 5.42 -3.56
C GLN A 81 4.14 5.39 -2.68
N PRO A 82 3.52 4.22 -2.44
CA PRO A 82 2.32 4.16 -1.64
C PRO A 82 2.54 4.56 -0.17
N SER A 83 3.77 4.42 0.37
CA SER A 83 4.08 4.84 1.75
C SER A 83 4.16 6.36 1.94
N GLN A 84 4.28 7.15 0.86
CA GLN A 84 4.53 8.60 0.94
C GLN A 84 3.48 9.36 1.77
N VAL A 85 2.25 8.84 1.79
CA VAL A 85 1.14 9.39 2.59
C VAL A 85 1.49 9.49 4.08
N TYR A 86 2.30 8.55 4.59
CA TYR A 86 2.74 8.47 5.99
C TYR A 86 4.04 9.22 6.25
N PHE A 87 4.88 9.39 5.20
CA PHE A 87 6.18 10.05 5.31
C PHE A 87 6.26 11.22 4.31
N PRO A 88 5.66 12.39 4.62
CA PRO A 88 5.73 13.55 3.75
C PRO A 88 7.16 14.08 3.67
N SER A 89 7.93 13.62 2.68
CA SER A 89 9.16 14.13 2.00
C SER A 89 10.31 14.77 2.81
N VAL A 90 10.15 15.13 4.08
CA VAL A 90 11.11 15.91 4.88
C VAL A 90 12.03 15.02 5.72
N LEU A 91 11.81 13.71 5.72
CA LEU A 91 12.35 12.80 6.73
C LEU A 91 13.33 11.75 6.20
N ASP A 92 13.34 11.44 4.90
CA ASP A 92 14.23 10.42 4.33
C ASP A 92 15.42 11.04 3.56
N ILE A 93 16.27 11.78 4.28
CA ILE A 93 17.54 12.34 3.73
C ILE A 93 18.74 11.44 4.09
N GLY A 94 18.50 10.28 4.72
CA GLY A 94 19.52 9.34 5.17
C GLY A 94 19.91 8.30 4.11
N PRO A 95 21.07 7.64 4.24
CA PRO A 95 21.47 6.55 3.36
C PRO A 95 20.57 5.31 3.50
N ASN A 96 19.90 5.15 4.65
CA ASN A 96 18.92 4.12 4.93
C ASN A 96 17.65 4.76 5.47
N PHE A 97 16.50 4.14 5.19
CA PHE A 97 15.24 4.47 5.88
C PHE A 97 15.41 4.12 7.36
N ASP A 98 15.41 5.13 8.22
CA ASP A 98 15.55 4.98 9.67
C ASP A 98 14.39 5.69 10.37
N ALA A 99 13.38 4.89 10.69
CA ALA A 99 12.16 5.35 11.31
C ALA A 99 12.39 5.88 12.75
N VAL A 100 13.42 5.38 13.44
CA VAL A 100 13.79 5.82 14.79
C VAL A 100 14.45 7.19 14.74
N ALA A 101 15.39 7.42 13.82
CA ALA A 101 16.01 8.72 13.60
C ALA A 101 14.98 9.79 13.19
N ILE A 102 13.94 9.40 12.45
CA ILE A 102 12.80 10.24 12.09
C ILE A 102 11.98 10.64 13.34
N ALA A 103 11.72 9.68 14.22
CA ALA A 103 10.96 9.90 15.46
C ALA A 103 11.72 10.76 16.48
N GLU A 104 13.03 10.55 16.62
CA GLU A 104 13.89 11.28 17.58
C GLU A 104 13.99 12.79 17.26
N LYS A 105 13.94 13.17 15.99
CA LYS A 105 14.01 14.59 15.57
C LYS A 105 12.75 15.40 15.85
N GLN A 106 11.67 14.78 16.32
CA GLN A 106 10.32 15.36 16.26
C GLN A 106 9.60 15.51 17.62
N GLY A 107 10.20 15.06 18.72
CA GLY A 107 9.66 15.19 20.09
C GLY A 107 8.55 14.17 20.45
N ASP A 108 8.24 14.03 21.74
CA ASP A 108 7.44 12.90 22.29
C ASP A 108 6.03 12.75 21.69
N SER A 109 5.32 13.85 21.37
CA SER A 109 3.96 13.78 20.80
C SER A 109 3.96 13.35 19.33
N ARG A 110 5.03 13.63 18.58
CA ARG A 110 5.19 13.18 17.19
C ARG A 110 5.81 11.79 17.10
N LYS A 111 6.56 11.34 18.12
CA LYS A 111 7.09 9.98 18.20
C LYS A 111 6.00 8.92 18.10
N ARG A 112 4.90 9.07 18.87
CA ARG A 112 3.74 8.16 18.80
C ARG A 112 3.10 8.10 17.41
N LYS A 113 2.97 9.26 16.76
CA LYS A 113 2.41 9.35 15.41
C LYS A 113 3.29 8.65 14.37
N VAL A 114 4.61 8.81 14.48
CA VAL A 114 5.57 8.10 13.62
C VAL A 114 5.48 6.58 13.79
N ASP A 115 5.34 6.09 15.03
CA ASP A 115 5.16 4.66 15.29
C ASP A 115 3.86 4.11 14.67
N GLU A 116 2.77 4.87 14.72
CA GLU A 116 1.50 4.53 14.05
C GLU A 116 1.63 4.52 12.52
N ASP A 117 2.32 5.53 11.96
CA ASP A 117 2.61 5.66 10.53
C ASP A 117 3.46 4.47 10.03
N ILE A 118 4.48 4.05 10.79
CA ILE A 118 5.30 2.87 10.47
C ILE A 118 4.47 1.60 10.47
N LYS A 119 3.63 1.40 11.49
CA LYS A 119 2.75 0.23 11.58
C LYS A 119 1.77 0.17 10.42
N ALA A 120 1.20 1.30 10.02
CA ALA A 120 0.33 1.38 8.86
C ALA A 120 1.05 0.95 7.57
N VAL A 121 2.30 1.36 7.40
CA VAL A 121 3.12 0.95 6.24
C VAL A 121 3.49 -0.53 6.32
N GLN A 122 3.92 -1.04 7.47
CA GLN A 122 4.19 -2.47 7.67
C GLN A 122 2.94 -3.32 7.35
N ASN A 123 1.78 -2.93 7.87
CA ASN A 123 0.50 -3.58 7.60
C ASN A 123 0.16 -3.53 6.10
N LEU A 124 0.35 -2.37 5.44
CA LEU A 124 0.12 -2.25 3.99
C LEU A 124 0.92 -3.31 3.20
N TYR A 125 2.23 -3.39 3.42
CA TYR A 125 3.09 -4.36 2.72
C TYR A 125 2.72 -5.80 3.06
N PHE A 126 2.44 -6.08 4.33
CA PHE A 126 1.99 -7.39 4.78
C PHE A 126 0.68 -7.82 4.08
N GLN A 127 -0.32 -6.93 3.98
CA GLN A 127 -1.57 -7.22 3.27
C GLN A 127 -1.35 -7.46 1.77
N LEU A 128 -0.39 -6.77 1.13
CA LEU A 128 -0.06 -7.00 -0.28
C LEU A 128 0.57 -8.39 -0.50
N VAL A 129 1.50 -8.81 0.36
CA VAL A 129 2.10 -10.15 0.31
C VAL A 129 1.02 -11.22 0.55
N LYS A 130 0.22 -11.05 1.60
CA LYS A 130 -0.88 -11.95 1.95
C LYS A 130 -1.91 -12.05 0.83
N PHE A 131 -2.20 -10.94 0.16
CA PHE A 131 -3.10 -10.90 -0.99
C PHE A 131 -2.59 -11.77 -2.14
N CYS A 132 -1.30 -11.70 -2.49
CA CYS A 132 -0.73 -12.51 -3.55
C CYS A 132 -0.87 -14.01 -3.24
N ASN A 133 -0.43 -14.43 -2.05
CA ASN A 133 -0.47 -15.83 -1.62
C ASN A 133 -1.91 -16.36 -1.59
N LYS A 134 -2.83 -15.63 -0.96
CA LYS A 134 -4.23 -16.03 -0.87
C LYS A 134 -4.93 -16.08 -2.23
N THR A 135 -4.60 -15.15 -3.13
CA THR A 135 -5.18 -15.14 -4.48
C THR A 135 -4.67 -16.33 -5.28
N PHE A 136 -3.39 -16.70 -5.14
CA PHE A 136 -2.84 -17.89 -5.76
C PHE A 136 -3.52 -19.17 -5.24
N GLU A 137 -3.66 -19.31 -3.92
CA GLU A 137 -4.35 -20.45 -3.31
C GLU A 137 -5.79 -20.62 -3.81
N GLU A 138 -6.51 -19.50 -3.98
CA GLU A 138 -7.92 -19.52 -4.38
C GLU A 138 -8.14 -19.66 -5.89
N THR A 139 -7.23 -19.17 -6.73
CA THR A 139 -7.45 -19.04 -8.19
C THR A 139 -6.46 -19.81 -9.05
N GLY A 140 -5.34 -20.27 -8.48
CA GLY A 140 -4.21 -20.86 -9.20
C GLY A 140 -3.36 -19.85 -9.98
N ILE A 141 -3.67 -18.54 -9.90
CA ILE A 141 -2.91 -17.46 -10.53
C ILE A 141 -2.38 -16.53 -9.46
N GLU A 142 -1.05 -16.41 -9.37
CA GLU A 142 -0.40 -15.48 -8.47
C GLU A 142 -0.30 -14.11 -9.12
N PRO A 143 -0.95 -13.07 -8.57
CA PRO A 143 -0.78 -11.71 -9.07
C PRO A 143 0.61 -11.18 -8.72
N GLN A 144 1.20 -10.40 -9.63
CA GLN A 144 2.46 -9.71 -9.40
C GLN A 144 2.20 -8.27 -9.00
N ILE A 145 2.69 -7.87 -7.82
CA ILE A 145 2.65 -6.48 -7.37
C ILE A 145 4.08 -5.94 -7.39
N ILE A 146 4.29 -4.86 -8.14
CA ILE A 146 5.57 -4.16 -8.26
C ILE A 146 5.42 -2.81 -7.56
N ILE A 147 6.33 -2.51 -6.64
CA ILE A 147 6.27 -1.30 -5.83
C ILE A 147 7.60 -0.56 -5.94
N THR A 148 7.54 0.73 -6.26
CA THR A 148 8.66 1.66 -6.09
C THR A 148 8.41 2.48 -4.83
N ASP A 149 9.33 2.46 -3.86
CA ASP A 149 9.11 3.15 -2.59
C ASP A 149 10.43 3.48 -1.88
N HIS A 150 10.35 4.37 -0.91
CA HIS A 150 11.42 4.71 0.01
C HIS A 150 11.41 3.84 1.28
N ALA A 151 10.26 3.24 1.59
CA ALA A 151 10.11 2.33 2.72
C ALA A 151 11.07 1.14 2.61
N ASP A 152 11.81 0.86 3.67
CA ASP A 152 12.81 -0.22 3.71
C ASP A 152 12.90 -0.80 5.12
N ASN A 153 13.50 -1.99 5.25
CA ASN A 153 13.69 -2.71 6.52
C ASN A 153 12.41 -2.83 7.37
N LEU A 154 11.27 -3.04 6.72
CA LEU A 154 9.99 -3.21 7.40
C LEU A 154 9.93 -4.56 8.13
N GLU A 155 9.35 -4.56 9.33
CA GLU A 155 9.00 -5.77 10.06
C GLU A 155 7.61 -6.20 9.58
N LEU A 156 7.50 -7.37 8.94
CA LEU A 156 6.24 -7.92 8.47
C LEU A 156 5.77 -9.04 9.40
N GLU A 157 4.46 -9.24 9.49
CA GLU A 157 3.86 -10.31 10.28
C GLU A 157 4.01 -11.69 9.61
N ASP A 158 3.55 -12.75 10.28
CA ASP A 158 3.50 -14.14 9.80
C ASP A 158 4.84 -14.71 9.27
N GLY A 159 5.96 -14.19 9.75
CA GLY A 159 7.30 -14.66 9.38
C GLY A 159 7.74 -14.25 7.97
N TYR A 160 7.03 -13.32 7.33
CA TYR A 160 7.50 -12.73 6.07
C TYR A 160 8.70 -11.82 6.32
N GLU A 161 9.76 -12.00 5.55
CA GLU A 161 10.93 -11.12 5.61
C GLU A 161 10.89 -10.11 4.47
N PHE A 162 10.78 -8.82 4.79
CA PHE A 162 10.70 -7.75 3.79
C PHE A 162 11.84 -7.81 2.75
N ASN A 163 13.05 -8.12 3.21
CA ASN A 163 14.25 -8.21 2.38
C ASN A 163 14.16 -9.27 1.27
N ASN A 164 13.34 -10.31 1.41
CA ASN A 164 13.14 -11.31 0.37
C ASN A 164 12.33 -10.76 -0.82
N PHE A 165 11.59 -9.66 -0.61
CA PHE A 165 10.80 -8.99 -1.64
C PHE A 165 11.54 -7.80 -2.28
N VAL A 166 12.63 -7.32 -1.67
CA VAL A 166 13.42 -6.21 -2.22
C VAL A 166 14.27 -6.70 -3.40
N LYS A 167 14.07 -6.10 -4.57
CA LYS A 167 14.87 -6.41 -5.77
C LYS A 167 16.09 -5.53 -5.94
N ASP A 168 15.97 -4.25 -5.60
CA ASP A 168 17.06 -3.30 -5.71
C ASP A 168 16.85 -2.11 -4.78
N ARG A 169 17.93 -1.43 -4.39
CA ARG A 169 17.94 -0.23 -3.55
C ARG A 169 18.65 0.89 -4.29
N TRP A 170 17.88 1.74 -4.95
CA TRP A 170 18.39 2.85 -5.77
C TRP A 170 18.70 4.08 -4.93
N ARG A 171 19.74 4.02 -4.10
CA ARG A 171 20.21 5.17 -3.28
C ARG A 171 21.18 6.07 -4.05
N ASP A 172 22.14 5.45 -4.75
CA ASP A 172 23.25 6.17 -5.40
C ASP A 172 23.08 6.33 -6.92
N TYR A 173 22.09 5.65 -7.51
CA TYR A 173 21.82 5.66 -8.94
C TYR A 173 20.33 5.75 -9.23
N GLY A 174 19.97 6.27 -10.40
CA GLY A 174 18.57 6.33 -10.84
C GLY A 174 18.06 4.98 -11.33
N PHE A 175 16.74 4.86 -11.45
CA PHE A 175 16.06 3.65 -11.95
C PHE A 175 16.65 3.14 -13.28
N ILE A 176 17.07 4.05 -14.15
CA ILE A 176 17.80 3.74 -15.38
C ILE A 176 19.29 3.93 -15.12
N LYS A 177 20.04 2.82 -15.08
CA LYS A 177 21.51 2.86 -15.16
C LYS A 177 21.88 3.18 -16.61
N LEU A 178 22.23 4.43 -16.87
CA LEU A 178 22.87 4.81 -18.12
C LEU A 178 24.29 4.21 -18.10
N GLU A 179 24.59 3.30 -19.02
CA GLU A 179 25.97 2.85 -19.21
C GLU A 179 26.80 4.03 -19.74
N GLY A 180 27.61 4.63 -18.85
CA GLY A 180 28.58 5.65 -19.21
C GLY A 180 28.48 6.96 -18.41
N ASN A 181 29.46 7.13 -17.53
CA ASN A 181 29.96 8.36 -16.91
C ASN A 181 29.21 9.06 -15.75
N SER A 182 30.01 9.16 -14.68
CA SER A 182 30.21 10.28 -13.77
C SER A 182 29.35 10.33 -12.49
N THR A 183 30.02 9.98 -11.40
CA THR A 183 29.89 10.59 -10.06
C THR A 183 29.12 11.90 -10.05
N LYS A 184 28.03 11.93 -9.27
CA LYS A 184 27.32 13.15 -8.89
C LYS A 184 28.25 13.99 -7.99
N THR A 185 28.56 15.21 -8.42
CA THR A 185 28.96 16.31 -7.53
C THR A 185 27.77 16.79 -6.71
#